data_AF-A0A7L0EDR8-F1
#
_entry.id   AF-A0A7L0EDR8-F1
#
_cell.length_a   1.000
_cell.length_b   1.000
_cell.length_c   1.000
_cell.angle_alpha   90.00
_cell.angle_beta   90.00
_cell.angle_gamma   90.00
#
_symmetry.space_group_name_H-M   'P 1'
#
loop_
_entity.id
_entity.type
_entity.pdbx_description
1 polymer ?
#
loop_
_entity_poly.entity_id
_entity_poly.type
_entity_poly.pdbx_seq_one_letter_code
_entity_poly.pdbx_strand_id
1 'polypeptide(L)'
;MEQNSLPRYALKKKDSIVQSVPEQKKKENVFCLSNSLKKIYLFQATSQTKKKNWVTAIHSACKKNFAKKLGKEDTKKKLKNQTKSLFQKKNMDGKMKKMAEKKKSIVSDPKNRKKKKNQIQQWEQNLEKFNMDLFRMRCYLASLQGGELPNPKSLLAAASRPSKMALGRLGIFSVSSFHALICSRKKNALRKRTLSLSQRVRNKKGLFSSLKGLDTL
;
A
#
# COMPACT_ATOMS: atom_id res chain seq x y z
N MET A 1 27.68 25.13 -6.43
CA MET A 1 26.73 25.70 -5.45
C MET A 1 25.72 24.62 -5.08
N GLU A 2 25.96 23.84 -4.02
CA GLU A 2 24.96 22.90 -3.52
C GLU A 2 23.99 23.67 -2.61
N GLN A 3 22.82 24.03 -3.15
CA GLN A 3 21.74 24.56 -2.35
C GLN A 3 21.25 23.44 -1.43
N ASN A 4 21.58 23.54 -0.14
CA ASN A 4 20.98 22.76 0.94
C ASN A 4 19.49 23.13 1.09
N SER A 5 18.68 22.78 0.08
CA SER A 5 17.25 23.01 0.10
C SER A 5 16.57 21.91 0.90
N LEU A 6 16.04 22.25 2.08
CA LEU A 6 15.20 21.34 2.84
C LEU A 6 13.91 21.03 2.03
N PRO A 7 13.49 19.75 1.95
CA PRO A 7 12.31 19.39 1.18
C PRO A 7 11.05 19.96 1.85
N ARG A 8 10.23 20.70 1.08
CA ARG A 8 8.95 21.24 1.57
C ARG A 8 7.96 20.15 1.97
N TYR A 9 8.03 18.98 1.31
CA TYR A 9 7.18 17.83 1.60
C TYR A 9 7.95 16.51 1.47
N ALA A 10 7.63 15.55 2.34
CA ALA A 10 8.20 14.21 2.31
C ALA A 10 7.10 13.14 2.30
N LEU A 11 7.09 12.30 1.26
CA LEU A 11 6.12 11.21 1.12
C LEU A 11 6.74 9.87 1.54
N LYS A 12 6.14 9.22 2.54
CA LYS A 12 6.53 7.88 2.94
C LYS A 12 6.10 6.87 1.86
N LYS A 13 7.08 6.35 1.12
CA LYS A 13 6.89 5.34 0.06
C LYS A 13 6.65 3.91 0.56
N LYS A 14 6.64 3.66 1.87
CA LYS A 14 6.59 2.30 2.43
C LYS A 14 5.36 1.51 1.97
N ASP A 15 5.62 0.35 1.38
CA ASP A 15 4.62 -0.62 0.89
C ASP A 15 3.63 0.01 -0.12
N SER A 16 4.10 0.93 -0.96
CA SER A 16 3.28 1.65 -1.95
C SER A 16 3.10 0.87 -3.26
N ILE A 17 2.04 1.22 -3.99
CA ILE A 17 1.73 0.77 -5.35
C ILE A 17 1.66 2.00 -6.23
N VAL A 18 2.18 1.88 -7.44
CA VAL A 18 2.15 2.94 -8.46
C VAL A 18 1.51 2.37 -9.72
N GLN A 19 0.59 3.11 -10.31
CA GLN A 19 -0.12 2.72 -11.52
C GLN A 19 -0.20 3.90 -12.48
N SER A 20 -0.08 3.62 -13.78
CA SER A 20 -0.41 4.61 -14.81
C SER A 20 -1.91 4.90 -14.77
N VAL A 21 -2.29 6.15 -14.99
CA VAL A 21 -3.71 6.56 -15.09
C VAL A 21 -3.95 7.09 -16.51
N PRO A 22 -4.25 6.20 -17.47
CA PRO A 22 -4.47 6.62 -18.85
C PRO A 22 -5.81 7.34 -19.06
N GLU A 23 -6.76 7.21 -18.13
CA GLU A 23 -8.14 7.70 -18.27
C GLU A 23 -8.30 9.21 -17.96
N GLN A 24 -7.22 9.93 -17.64
CA GLN A 24 -7.25 11.37 -17.37
C GLN A 24 -7.34 12.16 -18.69
N LYS A 25 -8.57 12.48 -19.12
CA LYS A 25 -8.85 13.21 -20.38
C LYS A 25 -8.12 14.55 -20.55
N LYS A 26 -7.76 15.23 -19.45
CA LYS A 26 -7.14 16.57 -19.48
C LYS A 26 -5.62 16.57 -19.35
N LYS A 27 -5.00 15.44 -18.98
CA LYS A 27 -3.58 15.39 -18.62
C LYS A 27 -2.95 14.09 -19.06
N GLU A 28 -1.93 14.20 -19.89
CA GLU A 28 -1.12 13.07 -20.30
C GLU A 28 -0.09 12.69 -19.24
N ASN A 29 0.47 11.48 -19.36
CA ASN A 29 1.60 11.02 -18.55
C ASN A 29 1.34 11.03 -17.03
N VAL A 30 0.08 10.92 -16.64
CA VAL A 30 -0.33 10.84 -15.23
C VAL A 30 -0.11 9.43 -14.67
N PHE A 31 0.43 9.37 -13.46
CA PHE A 31 0.53 8.17 -12.65
C PHE A 31 0.06 8.44 -11.22
N CYS A 32 -0.41 7.38 -10.57
CA CYS A 32 -1.01 7.44 -9.25
C CYS A 32 -0.21 6.60 -8.27
N LEU A 33 0.13 7.18 -7.11
CA LEU A 33 0.77 6.49 -6.00
C LEU A 33 -0.23 6.31 -4.88
N SER A 34 -0.42 5.07 -4.44
CA SER A 34 -1.18 4.74 -3.22
C SER A 34 -0.24 4.13 -2.18
N ASN A 35 -0.25 4.66 -0.96
CA ASN A 35 0.65 4.22 0.10
C ASN A 35 -0.07 3.43 1.21
N SER A 36 0.72 2.83 2.11
CA SER A 36 0.20 2.09 3.25
C SER A 36 -0.50 2.94 4.32
N LEU A 37 -0.51 4.26 4.17
CA LEU A 37 -1.17 5.23 5.04
C LEU A 37 -2.56 5.65 4.53
N LYS A 38 -3.13 4.91 3.57
CA LYS A 38 -4.44 5.19 2.96
C LYS A 38 -4.47 6.47 2.12
N LYS A 39 -3.31 7.04 1.79
CA LYS A 39 -3.20 8.27 0.99
C LYS A 39 -2.93 7.91 -0.47
N ILE A 40 -3.57 8.66 -1.36
CA ILE A 40 -3.45 8.54 -2.81
C ILE A 40 -2.94 9.89 -3.34
N TYR A 41 -1.98 9.85 -4.25
CA TYR A 41 -1.40 11.02 -4.89
C TYR A 41 -1.39 10.83 -6.40
N LEU A 42 -1.66 11.91 -7.12
CA LEU A 42 -1.52 11.96 -8.58
C LEU A 42 -0.28 12.78 -8.92
N PHE A 43 0.49 12.27 -9.87
CA PHE A 43 1.68 12.91 -10.39
C PHE A 43 1.59 12.94 -11.90
N GLN A 44 2.03 14.03 -12.51
CA GLN A 44 2.15 14.16 -13.94
C GLN A 44 3.65 14.16 -14.29
N ALA A 45 4.08 13.22 -15.13
CA ALA A 45 5.43 13.23 -15.66
C ALA A 45 5.51 14.08 -16.92
N THR A 46 6.72 14.53 -17.28
CA THR A 46 6.96 15.33 -18.49
C THR A 46 6.91 14.50 -19.78
N SER A 47 7.02 13.18 -19.70
CA SER A 47 6.89 12.28 -20.84
C SER A 47 6.50 10.87 -20.43
N GLN A 48 6.09 10.05 -21.40
CA GLN A 48 5.75 8.65 -21.19
C GLN A 48 6.95 7.84 -20.65
N THR A 49 8.16 8.12 -21.16
CA THR A 49 9.40 7.50 -20.69
C THR A 49 9.70 7.90 -19.25
N LYS A 50 9.57 9.20 -18.91
CA LYS A 50 9.76 9.67 -17.53
C LYS A 50 8.73 9.05 -16.58
N LYS A 51 7.47 8.87 -17.01
CA LYS A 51 6.45 8.16 -16.24
C LYS A 51 6.88 6.73 -15.91
N LYS A 52 7.31 5.95 -16.92
CA LYS A 52 7.82 4.58 -16.72
C LYS A 52 9.01 4.56 -15.75
N ASN A 53 9.95 5.48 -15.91
CA ASN A 53 11.12 5.59 -15.02
C ASN A 53 10.73 5.89 -13.57
N TRP A 54 9.78 6.81 -13.34
CA TRP A 54 9.26 7.10 -12.00
C TRP A 54 8.60 5.88 -11.36
N VAL A 55 7.76 5.16 -12.10
CA VAL A 55 7.11 3.94 -11.62
C VAL A 55 8.14 2.90 -11.20
N THR A 56 9.12 2.62 -12.06
CA THR A 56 10.21 1.67 -11.81
C THR A 56 11.06 2.08 -10.61
N ALA A 57 11.44 3.36 -10.51
CA ALA A 57 12.26 3.88 -9.40
C ALA A 57 11.54 3.74 -8.05
N ILE A 58 10.25 4.08 -7.99
CA ILE A 58 9.45 3.97 -6.76
C ILE A 58 9.29 2.51 -6.35
N HIS A 59 8.96 1.61 -7.27
CA HIS A 59 8.85 0.17 -6.98
C HIS A 59 10.19 -0.43 -6.57
N SER A 60 11.29 -0.08 -7.23
CA SER A 60 12.63 -0.51 -6.86
C SER A 60 13.02 -0.04 -5.45
N ALA A 61 12.64 1.18 -5.08
CA ALA A 61 12.88 1.68 -3.74
C ALA A 61 12.00 1.00 -2.67
N CYS A 62 10.74 0.70 -2.99
CA CYS A 62 9.84 -0.04 -2.10
C CYS A 62 10.35 -1.47 -1.89
N LYS A 63 10.79 -2.12 -2.96
CA LYS A 63 11.47 -3.42 -2.95
C LYS A 63 12.71 -3.40 -2.04
N LYS A 64 13.61 -2.42 -2.19
CA LYS A 64 14.82 -2.33 -1.35
C LYS A 64 14.45 -2.20 0.13
N ASN A 65 13.41 -1.43 0.44
CA ASN A 65 12.88 -1.33 1.80
C ASN A 65 12.23 -2.64 2.28
N PHE A 66 11.55 -3.39 1.41
CA PHE A 66 11.01 -4.71 1.70
C PHE A 66 12.12 -5.71 2.03
N ALA A 67 13.19 -5.73 1.23
CA ALA A 67 14.36 -6.58 1.47
C ALA A 67 15.06 -6.26 2.79
N LYS A 68 15.28 -4.98 3.10
CA LYS A 68 15.91 -4.53 4.36
C LYS A 68 15.19 -5.06 5.60
N LYS A 69 13.85 -5.12 5.60
CA LYS A 69 13.07 -5.66 6.73
C LYS A 69 13.29 -7.16 6.96
N LEU A 70 13.76 -7.88 5.96
CA LEU A 70 13.88 -9.33 5.96
C LEU A 70 15.34 -9.80 6.06
N GLY A 71 16.34 -8.89 6.14
CA GLY A 71 17.78 -9.23 6.23
C GLY A 71 18.54 -9.25 4.89
N LYS A 72 19.88 -9.43 4.94
CA LYS A 72 20.83 -9.40 3.80
C LYS A 72 20.83 -10.71 2.98
N GLU A 73 19.75 -11.01 2.26
CA GLU A 73 19.75 -12.11 1.26
C GLU A 73 19.25 -11.61 -0.11
N ASP A 74 19.37 -12.45 -1.14
CA ASP A 74 18.85 -12.20 -2.49
C ASP A 74 17.38 -11.73 -2.45
N THR A 75 17.19 -10.46 -2.80
CA THR A 75 15.89 -9.79 -2.82
C THR A 75 14.91 -10.45 -3.79
N LYS A 76 15.41 -11.01 -4.91
CA LYS A 76 14.59 -11.71 -5.89
C LYS A 76 14.03 -13.00 -5.31
N LYS A 77 14.88 -13.81 -4.66
CA LYS A 77 14.46 -15.02 -3.92
C LYS A 77 13.41 -14.70 -2.86
N LYS A 78 13.60 -13.66 -2.05
CA LYS A 78 12.63 -13.22 -1.03
C LYS A 78 11.27 -12.82 -1.63
N LEU A 79 11.26 -12.03 -2.70
CA LEU A 79 10.02 -11.65 -3.37
C LEU A 79 9.28 -12.86 -3.96
N LYS A 80 10.01 -13.81 -4.57
CA LYS A 80 9.44 -15.07 -5.08
C LYS A 80 8.84 -15.92 -3.95
N ASN A 81 9.56 -16.08 -2.85
CA ASN A 81 9.08 -16.83 -1.68
C ASN A 81 7.84 -16.18 -1.05
N GLN A 82 7.85 -14.85 -0.90
CA GLN A 82 6.69 -14.11 -0.42
C GLN A 82 5.49 -14.29 -1.34
N THR A 83 5.71 -14.28 -2.66
CA THR A 83 4.65 -14.50 -3.66
C THR A 83 4.06 -15.92 -3.53
N LYS A 84 4.90 -16.94 -3.40
CA LYS A 84 4.47 -18.34 -3.17
C LYS A 84 3.66 -18.47 -1.88
N SER A 85 4.15 -17.91 -0.77
CA SER A 85 3.46 -17.93 0.52
C SER A 85 2.09 -17.24 0.47
N LEU A 86 2.00 -16.06 -0.17
CA LEU A 86 0.73 -15.36 -0.36
C LEU A 86 -0.25 -16.16 -1.23
N PHE A 87 0.25 -16.87 -2.25
CA PHE A 87 -0.58 -17.72 -3.09
C PHE A 87 -1.16 -18.91 -2.31
N GLN A 88 -0.34 -19.57 -1.48
CA GLN A 88 -0.79 -20.65 -0.59
C GLN A 88 -1.85 -20.16 0.41
N LYS A 89 -1.61 -19.02 1.07
CA LYS A 89 -2.59 -18.39 1.99
C LYS A 89 -3.90 -18.06 1.28
N LYS A 90 -3.84 -17.49 0.08
CA LYS A 90 -5.01 -17.22 -0.75
C LYS A 90 -5.78 -18.50 -1.08
N ASN A 91 -5.10 -19.59 -1.41
CA ASN A 91 -5.74 -20.87 -1.73
C ASN A 91 -6.46 -21.45 -0.50
N MET A 92 -5.79 -21.47 0.65
CA MET A 92 -6.38 -21.95 1.91
C MET A 92 -7.62 -21.15 2.30
N ASP A 93 -7.53 -19.82 2.38
CA ASP A 93 -8.68 -18.96 2.73
C ASP A 93 -9.81 -19.09 1.69
N GLY A 94 -9.47 -19.28 0.41
CA GLY A 94 -10.45 -19.52 -0.65
C GLY A 94 -11.24 -20.81 -0.46
N LYS A 95 -10.56 -21.91 -0.08
CA LYS A 95 -11.19 -23.19 0.25
C LYS A 95 -12.05 -23.07 1.50
N MET A 96 -11.54 -22.43 2.55
CA MET A 96 -12.26 -22.24 3.81
C MET A 96 -13.53 -21.40 3.65
N LYS A 97 -13.47 -20.30 2.87
CA LYS A 97 -14.64 -19.50 2.53
C LYS A 97 -15.72 -20.34 1.85
N LYS A 98 -15.36 -21.08 0.79
CA LYS A 98 -16.30 -21.96 0.06
C LYS A 98 -16.90 -23.03 0.96
N MET A 99 -16.09 -23.64 1.83
CA MET A 99 -16.56 -24.65 2.78
C MET A 99 -17.58 -24.05 3.77
N ALA A 100 -17.32 -22.86 4.28
CA ALA A 100 -18.25 -22.18 5.18
C ALA A 100 -19.53 -21.73 4.48
N GLU A 101 -19.44 -21.26 3.23
CA GLU A 101 -20.63 -20.91 2.43
C GLU A 101 -21.54 -22.13 2.21
N LYS A 102 -20.98 -23.28 1.84
CA LYS A 102 -21.74 -24.53 1.68
C LYS A 102 -22.45 -24.95 2.95
N LYS A 103 -21.75 -24.88 4.09
CA LYS A 103 -22.33 -25.26 5.38
C LYS A 103 -23.32 -24.19 5.92
N LYS A 104 -23.55 -23.06 5.24
CA LYS A 104 -24.34 -21.92 5.78
C LYS A 104 -25.83 -22.23 5.90
N SER A 105 -26.40 -22.96 4.96
CA SER A 105 -27.83 -23.33 4.94
C SER A 105 -28.21 -24.36 6.01
N ILE A 106 -27.24 -25.15 6.49
CA ILE A 106 -27.45 -26.24 7.44
C ILE A 106 -27.45 -25.73 8.90
N VAL A 107 -27.01 -24.48 9.15
CA VAL A 107 -26.95 -23.92 10.50
C VAL A 107 -28.30 -23.31 10.88
N SER A 108 -29.05 -24.00 11.73
CA SER A 108 -30.34 -23.57 12.31
C SER A 108 -30.17 -22.46 13.36
N ASP A 109 -29.20 -22.61 14.28
CA ASP A 109 -28.98 -21.64 15.37
C ASP A 109 -28.60 -20.22 14.86
N PRO A 110 -29.39 -19.18 15.18
CA PRO A 110 -29.13 -17.80 14.77
C PRO A 110 -27.76 -17.26 15.22
N LYS A 111 -27.30 -17.62 16.42
CA LYS A 111 -26.01 -17.13 16.95
C LYS A 111 -24.84 -17.71 16.14
N ASN A 112 -24.85 -19.01 15.88
CA ASN A 112 -23.84 -19.70 15.05
C ASN A 112 -23.89 -19.24 13.59
N ARG A 113 -25.09 -18.99 13.05
CA ARG A 113 -25.26 -18.42 11.69
C ARG A 113 -24.59 -17.04 11.58
N LYS A 114 -24.76 -16.18 12.59
CA LYS A 114 -24.10 -14.85 12.66
C LYS A 114 -22.57 -14.97 12.75
N LYS A 115 -22.04 -15.81 13.65
CA LYS A 115 -20.59 -16.04 13.78
C LYS A 115 -19.97 -16.48 12.44
N LYS A 116 -20.63 -17.39 11.74
CA LYS A 116 -20.19 -17.91 10.44
C LYS A 116 -20.25 -16.88 9.32
N LYS A 117 -21.29 -16.04 9.29
CA LYS A 117 -21.36 -14.88 8.38
C LYS A 117 -20.16 -13.95 8.58
N ASN A 118 -19.79 -13.69 9.83
CA ASN A 118 -18.62 -12.87 10.14
C ASN A 118 -17.31 -13.53 9.68
N GLN A 119 -17.16 -14.86 9.83
CA GLN A 119 -16.00 -15.59 9.32
C GLN A 119 -15.89 -15.52 7.78
N ILE A 120 -17.00 -15.69 7.07
CA ILE A 120 -17.04 -15.55 5.60
C ILE A 120 -16.61 -14.15 5.17
N GLN A 121 -17.10 -13.11 5.84
CA GLN A 121 -16.69 -11.72 5.59
C GLN A 121 -15.20 -11.50 5.89
N GLN A 122 -14.67 -12.11 6.94
CA GLN A 122 -13.25 -12.02 7.27
C GLN A 122 -12.37 -12.68 6.19
N TRP A 123 -12.73 -13.88 5.73
CA TRP A 123 -12.01 -14.53 4.63
C TRP A 123 -12.10 -13.73 3.33
N GLU A 124 -13.25 -13.12 3.05
CA GLU A 124 -13.39 -12.23 1.89
C GLU A 124 -12.43 -11.03 1.95
N GLN A 125 -12.33 -10.36 3.11
CA GLN A 125 -11.36 -9.27 3.29
C GLN A 125 -9.90 -9.75 3.22
N ASN A 126 -9.61 -10.94 3.75
CA ASN A 126 -8.28 -11.55 3.64
C ASN A 126 -7.90 -11.84 2.18
N LEU A 127 -8.84 -12.41 1.41
CA LEU A 127 -8.62 -12.70 -0.01
C LEU A 127 -8.33 -11.42 -0.81
N GLU A 128 -9.07 -10.33 -0.57
CA GLU A 128 -8.77 -9.03 -1.17
C GLU A 128 -7.36 -8.54 -0.78
N LYS A 129 -6.99 -8.69 0.49
CA LYS A 129 -5.66 -8.33 0.99
C LYS A 129 -4.55 -9.14 0.32
N PHE A 130 -4.73 -10.46 0.17
CA PHE A 130 -3.75 -11.32 -0.49
C PHE A 130 -3.63 -11.00 -1.98
N ASN A 131 -4.73 -10.76 -2.68
CA ASN A 131 -4.70 -10.32 -4.08
C ASN A 131 -3.93 -9.01 -4.25
N MET A 132 -4.18 -8.04 -3.38
CA MET A 132 -3.47 -6.76 -3.40
C MET A 132 -1.97 -6.91 -3.09
N ASP A 133 -1.61 -7.73 -2.10
CA ASP A 133 -0.20 -8.00 -1.80
C ASP A 133 0.51 -8.74 -2.93
N LEU A 134 -0.15 -9.73 -3.54
CA LEU A 134 0.38 -10.45 -4.72
C LEU A 134 0.62 -9.49 -5.88
N PHE A 135 -0.33 -8.60 -6.16
CA PHE A 135 -0.18 -7.56 -7.16
C PHE A 135 1.02 -6.66 -6.87
N ARG A 136 1.18 -6.24 -5.61
CA ARG A 136 2.33 -5.42 -5.18
C ARG A 136 3.67 -6.16 -5.33
N MET A 137 3.74 -7.43 -4.94
CA MET A 137 4.96 -8.24 -5.11
C MET A 137 5.32 -8.39 -6.59
N ARG A 138 4.32 -8.59 -7.47
CA ARG A 138 4.52 -8.65 -8.92
C ARG A 138 5.02 -7.33 -9.48
N CYS A 139 4.50 -6.18 -9.04
CA CYS A 139 5.04 -4.86 -9.41
C CYS A 139 6.53 -4.73 -9.01
N TYR A 140 6.90 -5.21 -7.82
CA TYR A 140 8.28 -5.14 -7.34
C TYR A 140 9.22 -6.07 -8.12
N LEU A 141 8.76 -7.26 -8.49
CA LEU A 141 9.49 -8.18 -9.37
C LEU A 141 9.65 -7.61 -10.78
N ALA A 142 8.60 -7.03 -11.36
CA ALA A 142 8.66 -6.36 -12.67
C ALA A 142 9.73 -5.26 -12.68
N SER A 143 9.80 -4.44 -11.61
CA SER A 143 10.83 -3.40 -11.47
C SER A 143 12.28 -3.91 -11.35
N LEU A 144 12.49 -5.19 -11.03
CA LEU A 144 13.81 -5.82 -11.03
C LEU A 144 14.20 -6.35 -12.41
N GLN A 145 13.23 -6.90 -13.11
CA GLN A 145 13.48 -7.72 -14.30
C GLN A 145 13.25 -6.95 -15.60
N GLY A 146 12.82 -5.69 -15.51
CA GLY A 146 12.36 -4.93 -16.69
C GLY A 146 11.09 -5.49 -17.30
N GLY A 147 10.33 -6.31 -16.56
CA GLY A 147 9.11 -6.95 -17.05
C GLY A 147 7.90 -6.03 -17.01
N GLU A 148 6.81 -6.47 -17.64
CA GLU A 148 5.55 -5.75 -17.61
C GLU A 148 4.90 -5.75 -16.22
N LEU A 149 4.16 -4.68 -15.93
CA LEU A 149 3.38 -4.60 -14.70
C LEU A 149 2.19 -5.55 -14.74
N PRO A 150 1.78 -6.12 -13.59
CA PRO A 150 0.62 -6.99 -13.53
C PRO A 150 -0.66 -6.28 -14.00
N ASN A 151 -1.53 -7.00 -14.69
CA ASN A 151 -2.80 -6.48 -15.20
C ASN A 151 -3.69 -5.93 -14.06
N PRO A 152 -4.03 -4.62 -14.06
CA PRO A 152 -4.87 -4.02 -13.02
C PRO A 152 -6.32 -4.55 -13.04
N LYS A 153 -6.86 -4.92 -14.21
CA LYS A 153 -8.23 -5.44 -14.34
C LYS A 153 -8.40 -6.75 -13.58
N SER A 154 -7.41 -7.64 -13.64
CA SER A 154 -7.42 -8.91 -12.90
C SER A 154 -7.48 -8.71 -11.38
N LEU A 155 -6.83 -7.66 -10.86
CA LEU A 155 -6.90 -7.31 -9.44
C LEU A 155 -8.28 -6.72 -9.09
N LEU A 156 -8.81 -5.83 -9.91
CA LEU A 156 -10.12 -5.20 -9.69
C LEU A 156 -11.28 -6.19 -9.76
N ALA A 157 -11.17 -7.22 -10.60
CA ALA A 157 -12.13 -8.33 -10.63
C ALA A 157 -12.24 -9.07 -9.30
N ALA A 158 -11.15 -9.12 -8.52
CA ALA A 158 -11.10 -9.77 -7.21
C ALA A 158 -11.70 -8.93 -6.06
N ALA A 159 -12.16 -7.69 -6.33
CA ALA A 159 -12.86 -6.88 -5.34
C ALA A 159 -14.23 -7.47 -5.01
N SER A 160 -14.52 -7.61 -3.73
CA SER A 160 -15.80 -8.06 -3.19
C SER A 160 -16.92 -7.05 -3.47
N ARG A 161 -18.17 -7.51 -3.39
CA ARG A 161 -19.34 -6.65 -3.56
C ARG A 161 -19.35 -5.45 -2.59
N PRO A 162 -19.09 -5.61 -1.27
CA PRO A 162 -19.00 -4.48 -0.36
C PRO A 162 -17.90 -3.47 -0.75
N SER A 163 -16.74 -3.95 -1.20
CA SER A 163 -15.66 -3.07 -1.69
C SER A 163 -16.06 -2.30 -2.93
N LYS A 164 -16.68 -2.97 -3.91
CA LYS A 164 -17.17 -2.31 -5.14
C LYS A 164 -18.20 -1.23 -4.82
N MET A 165 -19.15 -1.51 -3.92
CA MET A 165 -20.12 -0.50 -3.48
C MET A 165 -19.46 0.68 -2.77
N ALA A 166 -18.50 0.44 -1.88
CA ALA A 166 -17.79 1.50 -1.16
C ALA A 166 -16.99 2.39 -2.13
N LEU A 167 -16.30 1.80 -3.10
CA LEU A 167 -15.54 2.52 -4.11
C LEU A 167 -16.45 3.25 -5.12
N GLY A 168 -17.61 2.67 -5.43
CA GLY A 168 -18.65 3.30 -6.24
C GLY A 168 -19.20 4.56 -5.60
N ARG A 169 -19.46 4.55 -4.29
CA ARG A 169 -19.86 5.76 -3.53
C ARG A 169 -18.79 6.84 -3.51
N LEU A 170 -17.51 6.46 -3.58
CA LEU A 170 -16.39 7.40 -3.71
C LEU A 170 -16.21 7.92 -5.15
N GLY A 171 -16.93 7.36 -6.12
CA GLY A 171 -16.82 7.72 -7.54
C GLY A 171 -15.52 7.29 -8.22
N ILE A 172 -14.68 6.48 -7.57
CA ILE A 172 -13.37 6.08 -8.08
C ILE A 172 -13.17 4.58 -7.87
N PHE A 173 -13.13 3.83 -8.97
CA PHE A 173 -12.84 2.39 -8.97
C PHE A 173 -11.54 2.09 -9.71
N SER A 174 -10.43 2.19 -8.98
CA SER A 174 -9.07 1.96 -9.49
C SER A 174 -8.23 1.12 -8.51
N VAL A 175 -7.11 0.57 -8.97
CA VAL A 175 -6.16 -0.16 -8.11
C VAL A 175 -5.71 0.69 -6.93
N SER A 176 -5.47 1.99 -7.14
CA SER A 176 -5.07 2.92 -6.08
C SER A 176 -6.16 3.13 -5.02
N SER A 177 -7.42 3.31 -5.45
CA SER A 177 -8.56 3.44 -4.53
C SER A 177 -8.82 2.14 -3.74
N PHE A 178 -8.69 1.00 -4.41
CA PHE A 178 -8.85 -0.31 -3.78
C PHE A 178 -7.72 -0.60 -2.78
N HIS A 179 -6.48 -0.22 -3.10
CA HIS A 179 -5.35 -0.33 -2.18
C HIS A 179 -5.55 0.54 -0.93
N ALA A 180 -6.04 1.77 -1.09
CA ALA A 180 -6.34 2.65 0.03
C ALA A 180 -7.45 2.09 0.92
N LEU A 181 -8.52 1.54 0.33
CA LEU A 181 -9.61 0.86 1.05
C LEU A 181 -9.09 -0.35 1.84
N ILE A 182 -8.27 -1.21 1.24
CA ILE A 182 -7.68 -2.35 1.95
C ILE A 182 -6.77 -1.88 3.10
N CYS A 183 -5.99 -0.82 2.89
CA CYS A 183 -5.18 -0.22 3.95
C CYS A 183 -6.05 0.41 5.05
N SER A 184 -7.28 0.80 4.74
CA SER A 184 -8.19 1.42 5.71
C SER A 184 -8.61 0.49 6.84
N ARG A 185 -8.72 -0.80 6.52
CA ARG A 185 -9.15 -1.89 7.42
C ARG A 185 -8.09 -2.35 8.42
N LYS A 186 -6.82 -1.97 8.24
CA LYS A 186 -5.77 -2.30 9.20
C LYS A 186 -6.02 -1.59 10.52
N LYS A 187 -6.31 -2.33 11.60
CA LYS A 187 -6.48 -1.83 12.97
C LYS A 187 -5.31 -0.92 13.42
N ASN A 188 -4.08 -1.23 12.99
CA ASN A 188 -2.87 -0.47 13.34
C ASN A 188 -2.66 0.83 12.53
N ALA A 189 -3.55 1.18 11.60
CA ALA A 189 -3.39 2.37 10.78
C ALA A 189 -3.82 3.67 11.48
N LEU A 190 -4.59 3.57 12.59
CA LEU A 190 -4.93 4.73 13.43
C LEU A 190 -3.67 5.28 14.13
N ARG A 191 -2.78 4.41 14.64
CA ARG A 191 -1.54 4.81 15.34
C ARG A 191 -0.48 5.46 14.44
N LYS A 192 -0.57 5.31 13.11
CA LYS A 192 0.42 5.86 12.15
C LYS A 192 0.02 7.21 11.54
N ARG A 193 -1.20 7.70 11.78
CA ARG A 193 -1.65 9.03 11.31
C ARG A 193 -0.75 10.16 11.84
N THR A 194 -0.20 9.99 13.03
CA THR A 194 0.64 10.98 13.73
C THR A 194 2.00 11.22 13.07
N LEU A 195 2.48 10.33 12.20
CA LEU A 195 3.82 10.44 11.61
C LEU A 195 3.86 11.12 10.23
N SER A 196 2.77 11.78 9.82
CA SER A 196 2.72 12.59 8.60
C SER A 196 2.21 14.01 8.82
N LEU A 197 2.26 14.50 10.07
CA LEU A 197 1.89 15.88 10.42
C LEU A 197 3.16 16.70 10.71
N SER A 198 3.29 17.81 9.96
CA SER A 198 4.14 18.98 10.20
C SER A 198 5.54 18.77 10.80
N GLN A 199 6.58 18.86 9.97
CA GLN A 199 7.76 19.63 10.39
C GLN A 199 7.28 21.08 10.56
N ARG A 200 6.77 21.41 11.75
CA ARG A 200 6.67 22.80 12.19
C ARG A 200 8.11 23.29 12.18
N VAL A 201 8.35 24.26 11.30
CA VAL A 201 9.49 25.17 11.33
C VAL A 201 9.67 25.64 12.77
N ARG A 202 10.60 25.03 13.52
CA ARG A 202 11.23 25.70 14.67
C ARG A 202 12.29 26.60 14.06
N ASN A 203 11.87 27.82 13.72
CA ASN A 203 12.81 28.90 13.48
C ASN A 203 13.68 29.03 14.72
N LYS A 204 14.99 28.90 14.52
CA LYS A 204 15.99 29.33 15.49
C LYS A 204 15.87 30.85 15.67
N LYS A 205 15.60 31.27 16.90
CA LYS A 205 15.97 32.56 17.51
C LYS A 205 16.38 32.17 18.93
N GLY A 206 17.53 32.49 19.50
CA GLY A 206 18.78 33.09 19.07
C GLY A 206 19.85 32.58 20.05
N LEU A 207 21.12 32.75 19.70
CA LEU A 207 22.26 32.50 20.57
C LEU A 207 22.26 33.51 21.72
N PHE A 208 22.54 33.05 22.95
CA PHE A 208 23.48 33.73 23.85
C PHE A 208 24.25 32.69 24.65
N SER A 209 25.56 32.76 24.50
CA SER A 209 26.59 32.04 25.23
C SER A 209 27.07 32.85 26.43
N SER A 210 27.69 32.16 27.39
CA SER A 210 28.66 32.62 28.40
C SER A 210 28.14 32.99 29.80
N LEU A 211 28.53 32.15 30.77
CA LEU A 211 29.14 32.50 32.06
C LEU A 211 29.61 31.17 32.69
N LYS A 212 30.89 30.78 32.55
CA LYS A 212 31.97 31.00 33.52
C LYS A 212 31.51 30.94 34.99
N GLY A 213 31.83 29.81 35.64
CA GLY A 213 32.62 29.68 36.87
C GLY A 213 32.24 30.43 38.16
N LEU A 214 32.40 29.72 39.28
CA LEU A 214 32.38 30.14 40.70
C LEU A 214 30.96 30.40 41.24
N ASP A 215 30.53 29.93 42.42
CA ASP A 215 31.28 29.68 43.65
C ASP A 215 30.47 28.81 44.67
N THR A 216 31.21 28.07 45.50
CA THR A 216 31.01 27.69 46.92
C THR A 216 29.61 27.50 47.57
N LEU A 217 29.33 26.26 48.01
CA LEU A 217 29.28 25.81 49.44
C LEU A 217 28.95 24.31 49.53
#